data_AF-A0A1Z9JJR7-F1
#
_entry.id   AF-A0A1Z9JJR7-F1
#
_cell.length_a   1.000
_cell.length_b   1.000
_cell.length_c   1.000
_cell.angle_alpha   90.00
_cell.angle_beta   90.00
_cell.angle_gamma   90.00
#
_symmetry.space_group_name_H-M   'P 1'
#
loop_
_entity.id
_entity.type
_entity.pdbx_description
1 polymer ?
#
loop_
_entity_poly.entity_id
_entity_poly.type
_entity_poly.pdbx_seq_one_letter_code
_entity_poly.pdbx_strand_id
1 'polypeptide(L)'
;LPGMDAIKEDSPNPYNNEFTRRGMNICVMDGPGQGECNINEVWQEVGNYARAGKAVIDEIVKRDDVDADKIAVFGTSMGSRYSVEIGAYDDRVKAVVGQMANVGPTDVIFNQAQPNFKRIYMYMTDISDEAEFDKFADAMDENFMASGDALKCAYLLVAGEMDELTPPEDVHAWLDRLNGPKELWMYEDVFHPMGEVAADIYPGIADWIADVLEKGLPDGHDLRREIVP
;
A
#
# COMPACT_ATOMS: atom_id res chain seq x y z
N LEU A 1 5.73 -3.00 -0.62
CA LEU A 1 5.89 -2.12 0.56
C LEU A 1 5.32 -2.85 1.75
N PRO A 2 6.15 -3.16 2.76
CA PRO A 2 5.70 -3.83 3.97
C PRO A 2 4.65 -3.00 4.73
N GLY A 3 3.87 -3.68 5.58
CA GLY A 3 3.01 -3.07 6.59
C GLY A 3 3.81 -2.44 7.75
N MET A 4 3.14 -2.04 8.82
CA MET A 4 3.80 -1.31 9.92
C MET A 4 4.78 -2.17 10.74
N ASP A 5 4.49 -3.46 10.88
CA ASP A 5 5.18 -4.43 11.71
C ASP A 5 5.94 -5.48 10.88
N ALA A 6 6.14 -5.20 9.59
CA ALA A 6 6.85 -6.05 8.64
C ALA A 6 8.12 -5.36 8.10
N ILE A 7 9.06 -6.17 7.62
CA ILE A 7 10.31 -5.74 6.98
C ILE A 7 10.41 -6.31 5.56
N LYS A 8 11.36 -5.80 4.77
CA LYS A 8 11.58 -6.20 3.37
C LYS A 8 11.84 -7.71 3.18
N GLU A 9 12.33 -8.41 4.20
CA GLU A 9 12.55 -9.86 4.15
C GLU A 9 11.26 -10.71 4.28
N ASP A 10 10.15 -10.14 4.77
CA ASP A 10 8.94 -10.92 5.04
C ASP A 10 8.20 -11.32 3.76
N SER A 11 8.25 -10.49 2.72
CA SER A 11 7.60 -10.75 1.44
C SER A 11 8.17 -9.87 0.32
N PRO A 12 8.31 -10.39 -0.91
CA PRO A 12 7.89 -11.73 -1.36
C PRO A 12 9.02 -12.76 -1.37
N ASN A 13 8.68 -14.04 -1.47
CA ASN A 13 9.65 -15.14 -1.52
C ASN A 13 10.59 -14.98 -2.73
N PRO A 14 11.93 -14.87 -2.54
CA PRO A 14 12.86 -14.60 -3.61
C PRO A 14 13.04 -15.78 -4.59
N TYR A 15 12.67 -17.00 -4.19
CA TYR A 15 12.83 -18.21 -4.99
C TYR A 15 11.55 -18.62 -5.73
N ASN A 16 10.39 -18.17 -5.25
CA ASN A 16 9.11 -18.54 -5.81
C ASN A 16 8.16 -17.34 -5.79
N ASN A 17 8.07 -16.66 -6.93
CA ASN A 17 7.44 -15.36 -6.99
C ASN A 17 6.53 -15.20 -8.22
N GLU A 18 5.28 -14.82 -7.99
CA GLU A 18 4.27 -14.66 -9.05
C GLU A 18 4.61 -13.55 -10.05
N PHE A 19 5.31 -12.51 -9.61
CA PHE A 19 5.67 -11.37 -10.44
C PHE A 19 6.86 -11.70 -11.37
N THR A 20 7.90 -12.40 -10.87
CA THR A 20 9.04 -12.78 -11.70
C THR A 20 8.67 -13.80 -12.78
N ARG A 21 7.71 -14.69 -12.50
CA ARG A 21 7.12 -15.63 -13.49
C ARG A 21 6.45 -14.91 -14.66
N ARG A 22 6.05 -13.65 -14.46
CA ARG A 22 5.44 -12.77 -15.46
C ARG A 22 6.43 -11.77 -16.07
N GLY A 23 7.73 -11.94 -15.80
CA GLY A 23 8.80 -11.09 -16.36
C GLY A 23 8.93 -9.73 -15.69
N MET A 24 8.38 -9.54 -14.48
CA MET A 24 8.52 -8.29 -13.73
C MET A 24 9.70 -8.37 -12.76
N ASN A 25 10.51 -7.30 -12.75
CA ASN A 25 11.49 -7.06 -11.69
C ASN A 25 10.80 -6.64 -10.40
N ILE A 26 11.41 -6.95 -9.26
CA ILE A 26 10.84 -6.64 -7.94
C ILE A 26 11.90 -5.92 -7.12
N CYS A 27 11.49 -4.80 -6.52
CA CYS A 27 12.26 -4.09 -5.51
C CYS A 27 11.41 -4.04 -4.24
N VAL A 28 11.97 -4.51 -3.13
CA VAL A 28 11.38 -4.36 -1.80
C VAL A 28 12.28 -3.42 -1.01
N MET A 29 11.68 -2.54 -0.23
CA MET A 29 12.38 -1.56 0.59
C MET A 29 11.87 -1.63 2.01
N ASP A 30 12.77 -1.43 2.97
CA ASP A 30 12.41 -0.87 4.27
C ASP A 30 12.29 0.64 4.06
N GLY A 31 11.11 1.20 4.29
CA GLY A 31 10.91 2.65 4.24
C GLY A 31 11.14 3.33 5.60
N PRO A 32 10.95 4.65 5.67
CA PRO A 32 11.05 5.37 6.94
C PRO A 32 10.19 4.71 8.03
N GLY A 33 10.76 4.55 9.22
CA GLY A 33 10.15 3.87 10.35
C GLY A 33 10.12 2.33 10.28
N GLN A 34 10.60 1.69 9.21
CA GLN A 34 10.64 0.23 9.07
C GLN A 34 12.06 -0.34 9.09
N GLY A 35 12.19 -1.58 9.59
CA GLY A 35 13.40 -2.41 9.44
C GLY A 35 14.73 -1.67 9.62
N GLU A 36 15.58 -1.75 8.60
CA GLU A 36 16.90 -1.09 8.62
C GLU A 36 16.82 0.44 8.65
N CYS A 37 15.77 1.06 8.11
CA CYS A 37 15.59 2.51 8.21
C CYS A 37 15.36 2.93 9.66
N ASN A 38 14.49 2.22 10.40
CA ASN A 38 14.24 2.49 11.81
C ASN A 38 15.50 2.33 12.68
N ILE A 39 16.27 1.25 12.46
CA ILE A 39 17.55 0.99 13.17
C ILE A 39 18.57 2.10 12.91
N ASN A 40 18.53 2.74 11.75
CA ASN A 40 19.41 3.85 11.37
C ASN A 40 18.78 5.23 11.59
N GLU A 41 17.75 5.33 12.46
CA GLU A 41 17.11 6.58 12.86
C GLU A 41 16.45 7.36 11.68
N VAL A 42 16.07 6.64 10.62
CA VAL A 42 15.22 7.18 9.56
C VAL A 42 13.77 6.97 9.97
N TRP A 43 13.26 7.90 10.76
CA TRP A 43 11.92 7.85 11.34
C TRP A 43 10.82 8.11 10.31
N GLN A 44 9.63 7.58 10.60
CA GLN A 44 8.45 7.87 9.81
C GLN A 44 7.94 9.29 10.12
N GLU A 45 7.77 10.09 9.07
CA GLU A 45 7.26 11.45 9.13
C GLU A 45 6.14 11.61 8.09
N VAL A 46 5.27 12.59 8.28
CA VAL A 46 4.18 12.87 7.32
C VAL A 46 4.75 13.12 5.92
N GLY A 47 4.36 12.28 4.96
CA GLY A 47 4.73 12.37 3.54
C GLY A 47 6.20 12.06 3.20
N ASN A 48 7.02 11.57 4.15
CA ASN A 48 8.40 11.21 3.83
C ASN A 48 8.51 9.86 3.09
N TYR A 49 7.49 9.00 3.21
CA TYR A 49 7.42 7.73 2.50
C TYR A 49 7.34 7.91 0.98
N ALA A 50 6.56 8.88 0.51
CA ALA A 50 6.53 9.29 -0.90
C ALA A 50 7.92 9.67 -1.44
N ARG A 51 8.70 10.44 -0.65
CA ARG A 51 10.06 10.86 -1.02
C ARG A 51 11.02 9.68 -1.05
N ALA A 52 10.91 8.75 -0.10
CA ALA A 52 11.71 7.54 -0.07
C ALA A 52 11.40 6.64 -1.29
N GLY A 53 10.13 6.44 -1.62
CA GLY A 53 9.72 5.70 -2.81
C GLY A 53 10.25 6.33 -4.10
N LYS A 54 10.15 7.66 -4.25
CA LYS A 54 10.76 8.37 -5.38
C LYS A 54 12.27 8.13 -5.47
N ALA A 55 12.99 8.17 -4.36
CA ALA A 55 14.44 7.96 -4.34
C ALA A 55 14.81 6.52 -4.78
N VAL A 56 14.03 5.52 -4.35
CA VAL A 56 14.17 4.14 -4.83
C VAL A 56 13.89 4.06 -6.34
N ILE A 57 12.80 4.68 -6.81
CA ILE A 57 12.48 4.73 -8.24
C ILE A 57 13.62 5.38 -9.03
N ASP A 58 14.17 6.50 -8.56
CA ASP A 58 15.30 7.20 -9.20
C ASP A 58 16.54 6.32 -9.34
N GLU A 59 16.76 5.37 -8.43
CA GLU A 59 17.87 4.42 -8.51
C GLU A 59 17.58 3.25 -9.47
N ILE A 60 16.40 2.61 -9.34
CA ILE A 60 16.10 1.41 -10.14
C ILE A 60 15.99 1.71 -11.63
N VAL A 61 15.50 2.89 -12.03
CA VAL A 61 15.39 3.28 -13.45
C VAL A 61 16.72 3.58 -14.13
N LYS A 62 17.84 3.61 -13.38
CA LYS A 62 19.19 3.70 -13.97
C LYS A 62 19.66 2.37 -14.55
N ARG A 63 19.01 1.26 -14.21
CA ARG A 63 19.33 -0.06 -14.73
C ARG A 63 18.81 -0.20 -16.16
N ASP A 64 19.53 -0.93 -16.99
CA ASP A 64 19.17 -1.20 -18.39
C ASP A 64 18.05 -2.23 -18.54
N ASP A 65 17.75 -2.99 -17.48
CA ASP A 65 16.68 -3.98 -17.41
C ASP A 65 15.38 -3.45 -16.76
N VAL A 66 15.27 -2.15 -16.49
CA VAL A 66 14.07 -1.52 -15.92
C VAL A 66 13.47 -0.52 -16.91
N ASP A 67 12.20 -0.73 -17.26
CA ASP A 67 11.42 0.21 -18.06
C ASP A 67 10.79 1.28 -17.16
N ALA A 68 11.25 2.52 -17.28
CA ALA A 68 10.80 3.64 -16.46
C ALA A 68 9.33 4.04 -16.71
N ASP A 69 8.73 3.59 -17.81
CA ASP A 69 7.32 3.84 -18.12
C ASP A 69 6.40 2.71 -17.60
N LYS A 70 6.94 1.64 -17.02
CA LYS A 70 6.21 0.47 -16.53
C LYS A 70 6.49 0.17 -15.06
N ILE A 71 6.17 1.13 -14.19
CA ILE A 71 6.38 1.01 -12.74
C ILE A 71 5.04 0.83 -12.03
N ALA A 72 4.97 -0.19 -11.18
CA ALA A 72 3.88 -0.41 -10.24
C ALA A 72 4.38 -0.35 -8.80
N VAL A 73 3.54 0.12 -7.89
CA VAL A 73 3.81 0.13 -6.44
C VAL A 73 2.76 -0.70 -5.73
N PHE A 74 3.21 -1.73 -5.03
CA PHE A 74 2.34 -2.63 -4.29
C PHE A 74 2.64 -2.52 -2.79
N GLY A 75 1.65 -2.20 -1.98
CA GLY A 75 1.73 -2.21 -0.52
C GLY A 75 0.68 -3.07 0.17
N THR A 76 1.03 -3.57 1.36
CA THR A 76 0.18 -4.44 2.18
C THR A 76 -0.11 -3.79 3.54
N SER A 77 -1.33 -3.90 4.09
CA SER A 77 -1.72 -3.26 5.37
C SER A 77 -1.43 -1.76 5.33
N MET A 78 -0.71 -1.20 6.30
CA MET A 78 -0.25 0.19 6.29
C MET A 78 0.50 0.57 5.00
N GLY A 79 1.17 -0.39 4.36
CA GLY A 79 1.79 -0.20 3.05
C GLY A 79 0.82 0.21 1.95
N SER A 80 -0.47 -0.11 2.08
CA SER A 80 -1.53 0.35 1.16
C SER A 80 -1.70 1.88 1.16
N ARG A 81 -1.38 2.56 2.27
CA ARG A 81 -1.31 4.02 2.32
C ARG A 81 -0.07 4.55 1.65
N TYR A 82 1.07 3.96 1.98
CA TYR A 82 2.36 4.36 1.41
C TYR A 82 2.43 4.17 -0.11
N SER A 83 1.79 3.13 -0.64
CA SER A 83 1.73 2.90 -2.09
C SER A 83 0.97 4.00 -2.82
N VAL A 84 -0.12 4.50 -2.21
CA VAL A 84 -0.88 5.65 -2.71
C VAL A 84 -0.06 6.93 -2.62
N GLU A 85 0.61 7.18 -1.50
CA GLU A 85 1.49 8.36 -1.35
C GLU A 85 2.57 8.39 -2.43
N ILE A 86 3.24 7.26 -2.69
CA ILE A 86 4.27 7.17 -3.74
C ILE A 86 3.64 7.37 -5.13
N GLY A 87 2.52 6.71 -5.42
CA GLY A 87 1.86 6.81 -6.73
C GLY A 87 1.29 8.20 -7.03
N ALA A 88 0.85 8.93 -6.00
CA ALA A 88 0.39 10.30 -6.14
C ALA A 88 1.55 11.30 -6.31
N TYR A 89 2.73 10.96 -5.80
CA TYR A 89 3.91 11.82 -5.80
C TYR A 89 4.79 11.67 -7.05
N ASP A 90 4.82 10.49 -7.67
CA ASP A 90 5.70 10.18 -8.80
C ASP A 90 4.93 9.71 -10.05
N ASP A 91 4.83 10.58 -11.06
CA ASP A 91 4.10 10.33 -12.32
C ASP A 91 4.62 9.14 -13.15
N ARG A 92 5.78 8.56 -12.80
CA ARG A 92 6.28 7.33 -13.44
C ARG A 92 5.50 6.10 -12.99
N VAL A 93 4.88 6.14 -11.80
CA VAL A 93 4.02 5.05 -11.31
C VAL A 93 2.74 4.99 -12.14
N LYS A 94 2.48 3.84 -12.75
CA LYS A 94 1.30 3.60 -13.62
C LYS A 94 0.22 2.76 -12.95
N ALA A 95 0.58 2.02 -11.91
CA ALA A 95 -0.33 1.19 -11.15
C ALA A 95 0.02 1.21 -9.66
N VAL A 96 -0.99 1.36 -8.81
CA VAL A 96 -0.88 1.24 -7.36
C VAL A 96 -1.77 0.09 -6.90
N VAL A 97 -1.24 -0.75 -6.03
CA VAL A 97 -1.98 -1.84 -5.39
C VAL A 97 -1.92 -1.66 -3.88
N GLY A 98 -3.08 -1.75 -3.24
CA GLY A 98 -3.24 -2.04 -1.82
C GLY A 98 -3.79 -3.46 -1.64
N GLN A 99 -3.25 -4.22 -0.70
CA GLN A 99 -3.82 -5.49 -0.25
C GLN A 99 -3.92 -5.47 1.27
N MET A 100 -4.93 -6.14 1.85
CA MET A 100 -5.16 -6.19 3.30
C MET A 100 -5.33 -4.75 3.80
N ALA A 101 -6.53 -4.19 3.61
CA ALA A 101 -6.73 -2.75 3.58
C ALA A 101 -6.37 -2.04 4.89
N ASN A 102 -5.70 -0.88 4.78
CA ASN A 102 -5.60 0.08 5.88
C ASN A 102 -5.87 1.49 5.35
N VAL A 103 -7.00 1.69 4.68
CA VAL A 103 -7.34 2.94 3.99
C VAL A 103 -8.43 3.75 4.71
N GLY A 104 -9.02 3.20 5.77
CA GLY A 104 -9.93 3.91 6.67
C GLY A 104 -9.18 4.71 7.75
N PRO A 105 -9.87 5.49 8.60
CA PRO A 105 -9.26 6.36 9.60
C PRO A 105 -8.25 5.65 10.51
N THR A 106 -7.14 6.30 10.82
CA THR A 106 -6.08 5.70 11.65
C THR A 106 -6.49 5.51 13.12
N ASP A 107 -7.55 6.19 13.56
CA ASP A 107 -8.14 5.97 14.88
C ASP A 107 -8.53 4.50 15.11
N VAL A 108 -8.99 3.80 14.07
CA VAL A 108 -9.34 2.38 14.16
C VAL A 108 -8.11 1.56 14.57
N ILE A 109 -7.00 1.67 13.84
CA ILE A 109 -5.79 0.89 14.11
C ILE A 109 -5.07 1.31 15.40
N PHE A 110 -5.07 2.61 15.74
CA PHE A 110 -4.30 3.11 16.87
C PHE A 110 -5.06 3.15 18.19
N ASN A 111 -6.38 3.35 18.19
CA ASN A 111 -7.14 3.54 19.43
C ASN A 111 -8.23 2.48 19.66
N GLN A 112 -8.68 1.76 18.63
CA GLN A 112 -9.76 0.78 18.75
C GLN A 112 -9.30 -0.67 18.59
N ALA A 113 -8.30 -0.90 17.75
CA ALA A 113 -7.71 -2.21 17.50
C ALA A 113 -6.75 -2.61 18.62
N GLN A 114 -5.84 -3.55 18.33
CA GLN A 114 -4.91 -4.07 19.32
C GLN A 114 -3.97 -2.95 19.84
N PRO A 115 -3.85 -2.74 21.17
CA PRO A 115 -3.06 -1.64 21.73
C PRO A 115 -1.58 -1.63 21.32
N ASN A 116 -1.07 -2.78 20.85
CA ASN A 116 0.31 -2.90 20.40
C ASN A 116 0.59 -2.07 19.13
N PHE A 117 -0.40 -1.84 18.27
CA PHE A 117 -0.20 -1.10 17.02
C PHE A 117 0.24 0.34 17.29
N LYS A 118 -0.49 1.09 18.13
CA LYS A 118 -0.08 2.45 18.51
C LYS A 118 1.35 2.50 19.05
N ARG A 119 1.69 1.59 19.96
CA ARG A 119 3.03 1.50 20.54
C ARG A 119 4.12 1.24 19.49
N ILE A 120 3.87 0.34 18.54
CA ILE A 120 4.82 0.06 17.46
C ILE A 120 4.99 1.30 16.59
N TYR A 121 3.90 1.97 16.21
CA TYR A 121 3.98 3.13 15.33
C TYR A 121 4.61 4.35 16.03
N MET A 122 4.38 4.53 17.32
CA MET A 122 5.13 5.48 18.16
C MET A 122 6.64 5.24 18.08
N TYR A 123 7.08 3.98 18.12
CA TYR A 123 8.48 3.63 17.91
C TYR A 123 8.95 3.90 16.46
N MET A 124 8.10 3.73 15.45
CA MET A 124 8.41 4.07 14.05
C MET A 124 8.67 5.56 13.83
N THR A 125 8.06 6.41 14.66
CA THR A 125 8.08 7.88 14.53
C THR A 125 9.03 8.57 15.51
N ASP A 126 9.63 7.83 16.45
CA ASP A 126 10.37 8.36 17.60
C ASP A 126 9.53 9.31 18.48
N ILE A 127 8.20 9.14 18.49
CA ILE A 127 7.27 9.92 19.30
C ILE A 127 6.90 9.10 20.54
N SER A 128 7.28 9.59 21.72
CA SER A 128 6.99 8.92 23.00
C SER A 128 5.77 9.46 23.74
N ASP A 129 5.28 10.65 23.37
CA ASP A 129 4.09 11.27 23.94
C ASP A 129 2.85 10.92 23.12
N GLU A 130 1.82 10.33 23.75
CA GLU A 130 0.61 9.90 23.04
C GLU A 130 -0.18 11.07 22.45
N ALA A 131 -0.22 12.23 23.10
CA ALA A 131 -0.97 13.37 22.60
C ALA A 131 -0.27 14.04 21.41
N GLU A 132 1.06 13.95 21.34
CA GLU A 132 1.84 14.28 20.15
C GLU A 132 1.60 13.27 19.03
N PHE A 133 1.58 11.97 19.36
CA PHE A 133 1.31 10.90 18.40
C PHE A 133 -0.09 11.02 17.78
N ASP A 134 -1.11 11.33 18.57
CA ASP A 134 -2.49 11.48 18.08
C ASP A 134 -2.57 12.62 17.04
N LYS A 135 -1.86 13.74 17.26
CA LYS A 135 -1.77 14.83 16.25
C LYS A 135 -1.01 14.40 15.00
N PHE A 136 0.02 13.57 15.16
CA PHE A 136 0.75 13.00 14.04
C PHE A 136 -0.16 12.07 13.21
N ALA A 137 -0.97 11.23 13.86
CA ALA A 137 -1.91 10.34 13.21
C ALA A 137 -2.98 11.12 12.41
N ASP A 138 -3.53 12.19 12.99
CA ASP A 138 -4.44 13.11 12.29
C ASP A 138 -3.78 13.70 11.03
N ALA A 139 -2.54 14.19 11.14
CA ALA A 139 -1.80 14.75 10.02
C ALA A 139 -1.44 13.68 8.96
N MET A 140 -1.22 12.44 9.38
CA MET A 140 -1.01 11.31 8.47
C MET A 140 -2.29 10.99 7.67
N ASP A 141 -3.46 11.03 8.31
CA ASP A 141 -4.76 10.88 7.63
C ASP A 141 -5.02 12.02 6.65
N GLU A 142 -4.75 13.28 7.02
CA GLU A 142 -4.85 14.43 6.11
C GLU A 142 -3.96 14.26 4.87
N ASN A 143 -2.70 13.85 5.06
CA ASN A 143 -1.77 13.60 3.97
C ASN A 143 -2.19 12.45 3.05
N PHE A 144 -2.68 11.35 3.63
CA PHE A 144 -3.17 10.20 2.87
C PHE A 144 -4.38 10.58 2.01
N MET A 145 -5.34 11.32 2.59
CA MET A 145 -6.52 11.80 1.86
C MET A 145 -6.15 12.76 0.71
N ALA A 146 -5.20 13.66 0.95
CA ALA A 146 -4.69 14.56 -0.10
C ALA A 146 -3.96 13.78 -1.22
N SER A 147 -3.23 12.72 -0.87
CA SER A 147 -2.58 11.84 -1.84
C SER A 147 -3.61 11.06 -2.66
N GLY A 148 -4.72 10.61 -2.05
CA GLY A 148 -5.86 10.04 -2.78
C GLY A 148 -6.47 10.98 -3.82
N ASP A 149 -6.66 12.26 -3.48
CA ASP A 149 -7.17 13.26 -4.42
C ASP A 149 -6.23 13.47 -5.62
N ALA A 150 -4.92 13.41 -5.35
CA ALA A 150 -3.86 13.62 -6.34
C ALA A 150 -3.54 12.37 -7.17
N LEU A 151 -3.98 11.17 -6.75
CA LEU A 151 -3.70 9.91 -7.42
C LEU A 151 -4.40 9.82 -8.78
N LYS A 152 -3.61 9.78 -9.85
CA LYS A 152 -4.11 9.73 -11.25
C LYS A 152 -3.97 8.36 -11.90
N CYS A 153 -3.01 7.55 -11.45
CA CYS A 153 -2.73 6.25 -12.03
C CYS A 153 -3.80 5.22 -11.65
N ALA A 154 -3.75 4.04 -12.27
CA ALA A 154 -4.64 2.95 -11.94
C ALA A 154 -4.45 2.49 -10.49
N TYR A 155 -5.54 2.21 -9.79
CA TYR A 155 -5.54 1.74 -8.41
C TYR A 155 -6.30 0.41 -8.29
N LEU A 156 -5.73 -0.56 -7.59
CA LEU A 156 -6.42 -1.77 -7.15
C LEU A 156 -6.36 -1.86 -5.63
N LEU A 157 -7.52 -2.07 -5.00
CA LEU A 157 -7.59 -2.48 -3.60
C LEU A 157 -8.14 -3.90 -3.50
N VAL A 158 -7.39 -4.76 -2.81
CA VAL A 158 -7.81 -6.12 -2.44
C VAL A 158 -8.05 -6.14 -0.93
N ALA A 159 -9.30 -6.34 -0.52
CA ALA A 159 -9.73 -6.24 0.87
C ALA A 159 -10.56 -7.46 1.28
N GLY A 160 -10.57 -7.78 2.57
CA GLY A 160 -11.48 -8.76 3.16
C GLY A 160 -12.69 -8.05 3.77
N GLU A 161 -13.88 -8.59 3.60
CA GLU A 161 -15.12 -8.00 4.13
C GLU A 161 -15.12 -7.94 5.68
N MET A 162 -14.43 -8.87 6.33
CA MET A 162 -14.30 -8.94 7.79
C MET A 162 -12.98 -8.33 8.31
N ASP A 163 -12.29 -7.49 7.52
CA ASP A 163 -11.08 -6.80 7.98
C ASP A 163 -11.42 -5.81 9.11
N GLU A 164 -10.90 -6.08 10.31
CA GLU A 164 -11.19 -5.29 11.50
C GLU A 164 -10.56 -3.90 11.50
N LEU A 165 -9.58 -3.64 10.63
CA LEU A 165 -8.86 -2.37 10.56
C LEU A 165 -9.46 -1.42 9.53
N THR A 166 -10.20 -1.92 8.55
CA THR A 166 -10.88 -1.10 7.55
C THR A 166 -12.17 -1.80 7.12
N PRO A 167 -13.31 -1.46 7.74
CA PRO A 167 -14.58 -2.08 7.39
C PRO A 167 -15.03 -1.67 5.98
N PRO A 168 -15.96 -2.42 5.34
CA PRO A 168 -16.37 -2.20 3.95
C PRO A 168 -16.84 -0.77 3.64
N GLU A 169 -17.49 -0.08 4.58
CA GLU A 169 -17.92 1.30 4.42
C GLU A 169 -16.74 2.27 4.20
N ASP A 170 -15.63 2.07 4.91
CA ASP A 170 -14.43 2.87 4.77
C ASP A 170 -13.70 2.55 3.46
N VAL A 171 -13.69 1.26 3.07
CA VAL A 171 -13.19 0.83 1.75
C VAL A 171 -13.96 1.53 0.64
N HIS A 172 -15.28 1.52 0.68
CA HIS A 172 -16.11 2.17 -0.34
C HIS A 172 -15.95 3.69 -0.33
N ALA A 173 -15.93 4.32 0.84
CA ALA A 173 -15.71 5.76 0.97
C ALA A 173 -14.34 6.18 0.41
N TRP A 174 -13.31 5.37 0.63
CA TRP A 174 -11.98 5.57 0.04
C TRP A 174 -12.02 5.47 -1.49
N LEU A 175 -12.62 4.41 -2.05
CA LEU A 175 -12.72 4.22 -3.50
C LEU A 175 -13.49 5.36 -4.17
N ASP A 176 -14.58 5.83 -3.55
CA ASP A 176 -15.40 6.94 -4.05
C ASP A 176 -14.64 8.28 -4.09
N ARG A 177 -13.61 8.46 -3.25
CA ARG A 177 -12.76 9.65 -3.24
C ARG A 177 -11.81 9.72 -4.44
N LEU A 178 -11.34 8.57 -4.91
CA LEU A 178 -10.31 8.52 -5.93
C LEU A 178 -10.81 9.06 -7.27
N ASN A 179 -9.96 9.80 -7.99
CA ASN A 179 -10.29 10.34 -9.31
C ASN A 179 -9.84 9.44 -10.47
N GLY A 180 -8.76 8.66 -10.26
CA GLY A 180 -8.19 7.77 -11.27
C GLY A 180 -8.99 6.48 -11.50
N PRO A 181 -8.62 5.71 -12.56
CA PRO A 181 -9.13 4.36 -12.79
C PRO A 181 -8.93 3.48 -11.57
N LYS A 182 -9.95 2.74 -11.15
CA LYS A 182 -9.92 1.97 -9.90
C LYS A 182 -10.59 0.60 -10.01
N GLU A 183 -10.09 -0.36 -9.25
CA GLU A 183 -10.75 -1.62 -8.99
C GLU A 183 -10.79 -1.94 -7.49
N LEU A 184 -11.84 -2.62 -7.07
CA LEU A 184 -11.97 -3.23 -5.75
C LEU A 184 -12.22 -4.72 -5.92
N TRP A 185 -11.43 -5.54 -5.24
CA TRP A 185 -11.67 -6.97 -5.05
C TRP A 185 -11.95 -7.19 -3.56
N MET A 186 -13.22 -7.25 -3.21
CA MET A 186 -13.70 -7.52 -1.86
C MET A 186 -13.92 -9.03 -1.71
N TYR A 187 -13.23 -9.65 -0.77
CA TYR A 187 -13.36 -11.08 -0.46
C TYR A 187 -14.33 -11.28 0.70
N GLU A 188 -15.43 -11.99 0.46
CA GLU A 188 -16.45 -12.32 1.46
C GLU A 188 -15.85 -13.21 2.56
N ASP A 189 -16.26 -12.99 3.81
CA ASP A 189 -15.83 -13.78 4.97
C ASP A 189 -14.30 -13.87 5.21
N VAL A 190 -13.51 -12.94 4.67
CA VAL A 190 -12.04 -12.89 4.85
C VAL A 190 -11.65 -11.77 5.82
N PHE A 191 -10.76 -12.09 6.77
CA PHE A 191 -10.25 -11.15 7.80
C PHE A 191 -8.80 -10.72 7.53
N HIS A 192 -8.26 -9.79 8.33
CA HIS A 192 -6.85 -9.37 8.28
C HIS A 192 -5.94 -10.49 8.84
N PRO A 193 -5.06 -11.18 8.07
CA PRO A 193 -4.27 -10.63 6.96
C PRO A 193 -4.55 -11.25 5.57
N MET A 194 -5.70 -11.87 5.36
CA MET A 194 -6.10 -12.56 4.11
C MET A 194 -5.19 -13.74 3.72
N GLY A 195 -4.62 -14.45 4.70
CA GLY A 195 -3.69 -15.55 4.46
C GLY A 195 -4.33 -16.79 3.83
N GLU A 196 -5.62 -17.01 4.09
CA GLU A 196 -6.45 -18.10 3.59
C GLU A 196 -6.69 -18.04 2.09
N VAL A 197 -6.71 -16.82 1.51
CA VAL A 197 -6.89 -16.57 0.06
C VAL A 197 -5.59 -16.17 -0.63
N ALA A 198 -4.44 -16.25 0.06
CA ALA A 198 -3.15 -15.83 -0.47
C ALA A 198 -2.82 -16.47 -1.83
N ALA A 199 -3.13 -17.76 -1.99
CA ALA A 199 -2.86 -18.51 -3.22
C ALA A 199 -3.64 -17.97 -4.43
N ASP A 200 -4.81 -17.35 -4.20
CA ASP A 200 -5.65 -16.81 -5.26
C ASP A 200 -5.34 -15.33 -5.53
N ILE A 201 -5.10 -14.54 -4.49
CA ILE A 201 -4.86 -13.09 -4.62
C ILE A 201 -3.54 -12.79 -5.34
N TYR A 202 -2.44 -13.46 -5.01
CA TYR A 202 -1.11 -13.06 -5.51
C TYR A 202 -0.93 -13.28 -7.02
N PRO A 203 -1.31 -14.44 -7.60
CA PRO A 203 -1.29 -14.60 -9.04
C PRO A 203 -2.20 -13.60 -9.75
N GLY A 204 -3.41 -13.36 -9.22
CA GLY A 204 -4.36 -12.41 -9.77
C GLY A 204 -3.84 -10.97 -9.77
N ILE A 205 -3.30 -10.50 -8.64
CA ILE A 205 -2.67 -9.18 -8.53
C ILE A 205 -1.51 -9.05 -9.53
N ALA A 206 -0.69 -10.10 -9.68
CA ALA A 206 0.43 -10.09 -10.61
C ALA A 206 -0.04 -10.02 -12.08
N ASP A 207 -1.10 -10.73 -12.44
CA ASP A 207 -1.75 -10.62 -13.76
C ASP A 207 -2.32 -9.22 -13.99
N TRP A 208 -3.01 -8.66 -12.99
CA TRP A 208 -3.57 -7.31 -13.07
C TRP A 208 -2.49 -6.25 -13.27
N ILE A 209 -1.38 -6.30 -12.52
CA ILE A 209 -0.27 -5.37 -12.69
C ILE A 209 0.31 -5.49 -14.10
N ALA A 210 0.59 -6.71 -14.57
CA ALA A 210 1.16 -6.92 -15.90
C ALA A 210 0.26 -6.36 -17.01
N ASP A 211 -1.06 -6.58 -16.91
CA ASP A 211 -2.03 -6.06 -17.87
C ASP A 211 -2.13 -4.54 -17.83
N VAL A 212 -2.18 -3.93 -16.64
CA VAL A 212 -2.28 -2.47 -16.49
C VAL A 212 -1.02 -1.76 -16.99
N LEU A 213 0.16 -2.31 -16.72
CA LEU A 213 1.42 -1.73 -17.20
C LEU A 213 1.56 -1.81 -18.73
N GLU A 214 0.90 -2.77 -19.38
CA GLU A 214 0.94 -2.92 -20.85
C GLU A 214 -0.17 -2.14 -21.56
N LYS A 215 -1.39 -2.17 -21.01
CA LYS A 215 -2.60 -1.73 -21.70
C LYS A 215 -3.21 -0.46 -21.09
N GLY A 216 -2.88 -0.15 -19.83
CA GLY A 216 -3.61 0.82 -19.02
C GLY A 216 -5.04 0.36 -18.68
N LEU A 217 -5.74 1.16 -17.88
CA LEU A 217 -7.18 1.06 -17.69
C LEU A 217 -7.88 2.21 -18.42
N PRO A 218 -9.12 2.01 -18.93
CA PRO A 218 -9.88 3.10 -19.54
C PRO A 218 -10.16 4.26 -18.58
N ASP A 219 -10.29 5.47 -19.12
CA ASP A 219 -10.75 6.63 -18.36
C ASP A 219 -12.11 6.36 -17.72
N GLY A 220 -12.26 6.68 -16.44
CA GLY A 220 -13.50 6.46 -15.69
C GLY A 220 -13.78 4.99 -15.34
N HIS A 221 -12.82 4.08 -15.52
CA HIS A 221 -12.95 2.69 -15.08
C HIS A 221 -13.11 2.61 -13.56
N ASP A 222 -14.22 2.04 -13.10
CA ASP A 222 -14.50 1.71 -11.71
C ASP A 222 -15.18 0.33 -11.70
N LEU A 223 -14.42 -0.70 -11.29
CA LEU A 223 -14.91 -2.07 -11.22
C LEU A 223 -14.80 -2.59 -9.79
N ARG A 224 -15.93 -2.92 -9.18
CA ARG A 224 -16.01 -3.46 -7.82
C ARG A 224 -16.53 -4.89 -7.87
N ARG A 225 -15.77 -5.82 -7.32
CA ARG A 225 -16.05 -7.26 -7.31
C ARG A 225 -16.23 -7.73 -5.88
N GLU A 226 -17.32 -8.43 -5.65
CA GLU A 226 -17.48 -9.31 -4.49
C GLU A 226 -17.01 -10.71 -4.89
N ILE A 227 -16.11 -11.30 -4.12
CA ILE A 227 -15.45 -12.56 -4.42
C ILE A 227 -15.71 -13.53 -3.27
N VAL A 228 -16.34 -14.65 -3.59
CA VAL A 228 -16.46 -15.78 -2.69
C VAL A 228 -15.19 -16.63 -2.83
N PRO A 229 -14.41 -16.83 -1.75
CA PRO A 229 -13.19 -17.65 -1.75
C PRO A 229 -13.37 -19.09 -2.25
#